data_AF-A0A9E1N1Y9-F1
#
_entry.id   AF-A0A9E1N1Y9-F1
#
_cell.length_a   1.000
_cell.length_b   1.000
_cell.length_c   1.000
_cell.angle_alpha   90.00
_cell.angle_beta   90.00
_cell.angle_gamma   90.00
#
_symmetry.space_group_name_H-M   'P 1'
#
loop_
_entity.id
_entity.type
_entity.pdbx_description
1 polymer ?
#
loop_
_entity_poly.entity_id
_entity_poly.type
_entity_poly.pdbx_seq_one_letter_code
_entity_poly.pdbx_strand_id
1 'polypeptide(L)'
;LTMRSRSTGYCSPRCPSSTLATNYDLVVVASDADFTSGQVNMVTAANLPILAMGEPGYAFYGELSMDIGYPNGAHNDIDEFDIKNPTHSIFSTPTSVVPTVGSTIQVYTLPINVAKIWLSTVPAGVDFLAADSASTDYGVVTIEDGAYMLWSSDGTPSDMTAIGKDLFVNSVTYMSLQTP
;
A
#
# COMPACT_ATOMS: atom_id res chain seq x y z
N LEU A 1 -13.61 -9.20 4.51
CA LEU A 1 -13.30 -7.98 5.30
C LEU A 1 -14.03 -6.83 4.62
N THR A 2 -15.16 -6.40 5.19
CA THR A 2 -16.05 -5.41 4.59
C THR A 2 -15.59 -4.03 5.04
N MET A 3 -14.96 -3.26 4.15
CA MET A 3 -14.53 -1.89 4.44
C MET A 3 -15.61 -0.89 3.99
N ARG A 4 -15.76 0.19 4.76
CA ARG A 4 -16.92 1.10 4.68
C ARG A 4 -17.12 1.67 3.29
N SER A 5 -18.39 1.77 2.91
CA SER A 5 -18.80 2.26 1.62
C SER A 5 -20.13 3.00 1.70
N ARG A 6 -20.33 3.98 0.81
CA ARG A 6 -21.50 3.89 -0.07
C ARG A 6 -21.11 2.89 -1.17
N SER A 7 -21.55 1.63 -1.05
CA SER A 7 -21.21 0.42 -1.84
C SER A 7 -19.72 0.06 -2.08
N THR A 8 -19.23 -1.01 -1.45
CA THR A 8 -17.98 -1.70 -1.81
C THR A 8 -18.13 -2.29 -3.20
N GLY A 9 -17.22 -1.96 -4.12
CA GLY A 9 -17.22 -2.52 -5.46
C GLY A 9 -15.81 -2.88 -5.90
N TYR A 10 -15.67 -4.11 -6.39
CA TYR A 10 -14.51 -4.55 -7.13
C TYR A 10 -14.70 -4.09 -8.57
N CYS A 11 -13.96 -3.06 -9.02
CA CYS A 11 -14.03 -2.65 -10.42
C CYS A 11 -13.12 -3.53 -11.27
N SER A 12 -13.74 -4.48 -11.98
CA SER A 12 -13.14 -5.18 -13.12
C SER A 12 -12.58 -4.16 -14.13
N PRO A 13 -11.58 -4.52 -14.98
CA PRO A 13 -10.91 -3.65 -15.98
C PRO A 13 -11.79 -2.99 -17.05
N ARG A 14 -13.08 -2.81 -16.82
CA ARG A 14 -14.05 -2.12 -17.70
C ARG A 14 -14.85 -1.03 -16.99
N CYS A 15 -14.42 -0.61 -15.82
CA CYS A 15 -15.11 0.39 -15.01
C CYS A 15 -14.74 1.81 -15.47
N PRO A 16 -15.69 2.64 -15.96
CA PRO A 16 -15.38 4.00 -16.39
C PRO A 16 -14.84 4.83 -15.22
N SER A 17 -13.83 5.66 -15.46
CA SER A 17 -13.23 6.53 -14.43
C SER A 17 -14.25 7.45 -13.75
N SER A 18 -15.29 7.90 -14.48
CA SER A 18 -16.40 8.67 -13.92
C SER A 18 -17.24 7.89 -12.90
N THR A 19 -17.34 6.56 -13.05
CA THR A 19 -18.01 5.69 -12.07
C THR A 19 -17.15 5.54 -10.82
N LEU A 20 -15.82 5.51 -10.97
CA LEU A 20 -14.90 5.48 -9.84
C LEU A 20 -15.02 6.76 -9.01
N ALA A 21 -14.84 7.92 -9.65
CA ALA A 21 -14.83 9.23 -8.99
C ALA A 21 -16.15 9.61 -8.28
N THR A 22 -17.28 9.02 -8.69
CA THR A 22 -18.60 9.36 -8.11
C THR A 22 -18.95 8.48 -6.90
N ASN A 23 -18.39 7.28 -6.81
CA ASN A 23 -18.87 6.25 -5.87
C ASN A 23 -17.83 5.79 -4.85
N TYR A 24 -16.56 6.13 -5.04
CA TYR A 24 -15.48 5.64 -4.21
C TYR A 24 -14.54 6.77 -3.79
N ASP A 25 -13.95 6.61 -2.62
CA ASP A 25 -12.99 7.55 -2.04
C ASP A 25 -11.53 7.04 -2.14
N LEU A 26 -11.33 5.81 -2.66
CA LEU A 26 -10.04 5.13 -2.78
C LEU A 26 -10.11 4.09 -3.90
N VAL A 27 -9.01 3.96 -4.66
CA VAL A 27 -8.79 2.81 -5.54
C VAL A 27 -7.78 1.86 -4.90
N VAL A 28 -8.14 0.58 -4.81
CA VAL A 28 -7.19 -0.47 -4.40
C VAL A 28 -6.76 -1.25 -5.63
N VAL A 29 -5.45 -1.29 -5.88
CA VAL A 29 -4.82 -2.07 -6.94
C VAL A 29 -4.22 -3.32 -6.34
N ALA A 30 -4.90 -4.45 -6.51
CA ALA A 30 -4.45 -5.78 -6.08
C ALA A 30 -4.91 -6.79 -7.12
N SER A 31 -4.00 -7.25 -8.00
CA SER A 31 -4.34 -8.15 -9.10
C SER A 31 -3.12 -8.87 -9.65
N ASP A 32 -3.21 -10.16 -9.94
CA ASP A 32 -2.17 -10.97 -10.61
C ASP A 32 -1.99 -10.63 -12.11
N ALA A 33 -2.28 -9.41 -12.54
CA ALA A 33 -2.33 -9.05 -13.96
C ALA A 33 -1.28 -8.00 -14.32
N ASP A 34 -0.61 -8.23 -15.45
CA ASP A 34 0.20 -7.21 -16.12
C ASP A 34 -0.70 -6.01 -16.45
N PHE A 35 -0.40 -4.85 -15.85
CA PHE A 35 -1.09 -3.62 -16.19
C PHE A 35 -0.68 -3.16 -17.58
N THR A 36 -1.64 -3.07 -18.49
CA THR A 36 -1.43 -2.29 -19.72
C THR A 36 -1.49 -0.81 -19.40
N SER A 37 -0.77 0.04 -20.15
CA SER A 37 -0.81 1.50 -19.97
C SER A 37 -2.23 2.07 -20.09
N GLY A 38 -3.12 1.40 -20.84
CA GLY A 38 -4.54 1.76 -20.91
C GLY A 38 -5.30 1.55 -19.60
N GLN A 39 -4.98 0.49 -18.85
CA GLN A 39 -5.56 0.24 -17.52
C GLN A 39 -5.01 1.22 -16.49
N VAL A 40 -3.71 1.54 -16.55
CA VAL A 40 -3.09 2.56 -15.69
C VAL A 40 -3.81 3.89 -15.86
N ASN A 41 -3.97 4.35 -17.11
CA ASN A 41 -4.67 5.59 -17.43
C ASN A 41 -6.14 5.60 -16.95
N MET A 42 -6.83 4.46 -17.03
CA MET A 42 -8.22 4.36 -16.56
C MET A 42 -8.32 4.55 -15.04
N VAL A 43 -7.39 3.96 -14.29
CA VAL A 43 -7.32 4.05 -12.84
C VAL A 43 -6.96 5.47 -12.40
N THR A 44 -5.92 6.06 -12.98
CA THR A 44 -5.46 7.41 -12.58
C THR A 44 -6.43 8.51 -13.01
N ALA A 45 -7.16 8.34 -14.11
CA ALA A 45 -8.18 9.31 -14.54
C ALA A 45 -9.34 9.49 -13.56
N ALA A 46 -9.49 8.62 -12.56
CA ALA A 46 -10.47 8.80 -11.49
C ALA A 46 -10.09 9.93 -10.51
N ASN A 47 -8.82 10.34 -10.48
CA ASN A 47 -8.28 11.35 -9.56
C ASN A 47 -8.65 11.06 -8.09
N LEU A 48 -8.47 9.80 -7.70
CA LEU A 48 -8.68 9.28 -6.35
C LEU A 48 -7.33 8.81 -5.79
N PRO A 49 -7.15 8.79 -4.45
CA PRO A 49 -5.98 8.16 -3.86
C PRO A 49 -5.94 6.67 -4.25
N ILE A 50 -4.73 6.12 -4.31
CA ILE A 50 -4.47 4.75 -4.74
C ILE A 50 -3.66 4.04 -3.66
N LEU A 51 -4.15 2.88 -3.24
CA LEU A 51 -3.36 1.91 -2.48
C LEU A 51 -3.08 0.73 -3.39
N ALA A 52 -1.84 0.56 -3.80
CA ALA A 52 -1.42 -0.58 -4.61
C ALA A 52 -0.68 -1.60 -3.75
N MET A 53 -0.95 -2.88 -4.01
CA MET A 53 -0.44 -3.99 -3.21
C MET A 53 0.54 -4.84 -4.02
N GLY A 54 1.61 -5.28 -3.35
CA GLY A 54 2.48 -6.34 -3.83
C GLY A 54 3.27 -6.00 -5.10
N GLU A 55 3.69 -7.05 -5.79
CA GLU A 55 4.34 -6.97 -7.11
C GLU A 55 3.50 -6.18 -8.13
N PRO A 56 2.17 -6.37 -8.23
CA PRO A 56 1.35 -5.61 -9.16
C PRO A 56 1.33 -4.11 -8.85
N GLY A 57 1.38 -3.74 -7.57
CA GLY A 57 1.45 -2.34 -7.15
C GLY A 57 2.79 -1.70 -7.46
N TYR A 58 3.88 -2.44 -7.23
CA TYR A 58 5.22 -2.04 -7.64
C TYR A 58 5.32 -1.83 -9.16
N ALA A 59 4.73 -2.74 -9.95
CA ALA A 59 4.60 -2.60 -11.40
C ALA A 59 3.77 -1.36 -11.79
N PHE A 60 2.60 -1.18 -11.18
CA PHE A 60 1.70 -0.06 -11.45
C PHE A 60 2.37 1.30 -11.23
N TYR A 61 3.09 1.47 -10.12
CA TYR A 61 3.76 2.74 -9.82
C TYR A 61 5.00 2.99 -10.69
N GLY A 62 5.67 1.95 -11.19
CA GLY A 62 6.75 2.15 -12.16
C GLY A 62 6.27 2.59 -13.54
N GLU A 63 5.08 2.14 -13.98
CA GLU A 63 4.43 2.68 -15.18
C GLU A 63 4.10 4.18 -15.03
N LEU A 64 3.86 4.64 -13.79
CA LEU A 64 3.67 6.05 -13.45
C LEU A 64 4.98 6.81 -13.21
N SER A 65 6.13 6.13 -13.32
CA SER A 65 7.47 6.69 -13.05
C SER A 65 7.61 7.29 -11.64
N MET A 66 6.92 6.69 -10.67
CA MET A 66 6.98 7.10 -9.27
C MET A 66 8.20 6.49 -8.56
N ASP A 67 8.69 7.17 -7.53
CA ASP A 67 9.84 6.71 -6.74
C ASP A 67 9.55 5.39 -6.01
N ILE A 68 8.28 5.15 -5.65
CA ILE A 68 7.79 3.90 -5.04
C ILE A 68 7.48 2.77 -6.05
N GLY A 69 7.92 2.88 -7.30
CA GLY A 69 7.74 1.89 -8.35
C GLY A 69 9.03 1.23 -8.84
N TYR A 70 8.91 0.35 -9.83
CA TYR A 70 10.09 -0.18 -10.52
C TYR A 70 10.86 0.92 -11.28
N PRO A 71 12.19 0.81 -11.44
CA PRO A 71 13.06 -0.32 -11.08
C PRO A 71 13.69 -0.24 -9.69
N ASN A 72 13.12 0.54 -8.76
CA ASN A 72 13.78 0.91 -7.50
C ASN A 72 13.67 -0.14 -6.38
N GLY A 73 13.34 -1.39 -6.69
CA GLY A 73 12.97 -2.39 -5.69
C GLY A 73 13.82 -3.66 -5.63
N ALA A 74 13.48 -4.49 -4.65
CA ALA A 74 13.99 -5.84 -4.47
C ALA A 74 12.88 -6.76 -3.94
N HIS A 75 13.17 -8.06 -3.89
CA HIS A 75 12.20 -9.09 -3.51
C HIS A 75 12.76 -10.06 -2.48
N ASN A 76 11.94 -10.45 -1.52
CA ASN A 76 12.18 -11.52 -0.56
C ASN A 76 10.87 -11.85 0.17
N ASP A 77 10.89 -12.96 0.90
CA ASP A 77 9.80 -13.30 1.82
C ASP A 77 10.06 -12.71 3.21
N ILE A 78 9.10 -11.96 3.74
CA ILE A 78 9.12 -11.42 5.12
C ILE A 78 7.72 -11.48 5.75
N ASP A 79 7.67 -11.40 7.07
CA ASP A 79 6.43 -11.42 7.85
C ASP A 79 6.38 -10.35 8.95
N GLU A 80 7.51 -9.70 9.23
CA GLU A 80 7.65 -8.59 10.16
C GLU A 80 8.08 -7.29 9.48
N PHE A 81 7.45 -6.19 9.86
CA PHE A 81 7.82 -4.84 9.40
C PHE A 81 8.48 -4.05 10.53
N ASP A 82 9.53 -3.29 10.20
CA ASP A 82 10.18 -2.33 11.10
C ASP A 82 9.59 -0.93 10.92
N ILE A 83 8.95 -0.39 11.95
CA ILE A 83 8.28 0.91 11.90
C ILE A 83 9.32 2.04 11.85
N LYS A 84 9.24 2.88 10.82
CA LYS A 84 10.12 4.05 10.62
C LYS A 84 9.51 5.35 11.10
N ASN A 85 8.19 5.50 11.01
CA ASN A 85 7.48 6.71 11.43
C ASN A 85 6.29 6.38 12.35
N PRO A 86 6.51 6.04 13.63
CA PRO A 86 5.45 5.57 14.53
C PRO A 86 4.39 6.63 14.88
N THR A 87 4.66 7.91 14.62
CA THR A 87 3.69 8.99 14.84
C THR A 87 2.70 9.15 13.69
N HIS A 88 2.94 8.48 12.55
CA HIS A 88 2.00 8.49 11.44
C HIS A 88 0.67 7.84 11.84
N SER A 89 -0.44 8.41 11.39
CA SER A 89 -1.77 8.01 11.85
C SER A 89 -2.15 6.56 11.51
N ILE A 90 -1.52 5.96 10.48
CA ILE A 90 -1.73 4.53 10.14
C ILE A 90 -1.34 3.58 11.27
N PHE A 91 -0.52 4.02 12.23
CA PHE A 91 -0.14 3.18 13.38
C PHE A 91 -1.07 3.36 14.59
N SER A 92 -2.00 4.32 14.54
CA SER A 92 -2.84 4.68 15.68
C SER A 92 -4.34 4.75 15.39
N THR A 93 -4.76 4.84 14.12
CA THR A 93 -6.15 5.14 13.74
C THR A 93 -6.64 4.26 12.59
N PRO A 94 -7.81 3.59 12.73
CA PRO A 94 -8.71 3.58 13.89
C PRO A 94 -8.24 2.76 15.10
N THR A 95 -7.29 1.85 14.92
CA THR A 95 -6.82 0.96 16.00
C THR A 95 -5.33 1.19 16.24
N SER A 96 -4.89 1.26 17.50
CA SER A 96 -3.46 1.38 17.80
C SER A 96 -2.74 0.05 17.59
N VAL A 97 -1.69 0.07 16.77
CA VAL A 97 -0.85 -1.10 16.43
C VAL A 97 0.63 -0.86 16.76
N VAL A 98 0.96 0.26 17.42
CA VAL A 98 2.33 0.58 17.83
C VAL A 98 2.80 -0.46 18.87
N PRO A 99 3.94 -1.14 18.65
CA PRO A 99 4.46 -2.11 19.60
C PRO A 99 4.87 -1.43 20.91
N THR A 100 4.65 -2.11 22.04
CA THR A 100 5.02 -1.61 23.37
C THR A 100 6.53 -1.71 23.64
N VAL A 101 7.24 -2.55 22.90
CA VAL A 101 8.69 -2.78 23.00
C VAL A 101 9.24 -3.00 21.58
N GLY A 102 10.35 -2.34 21.24
CA GLY A 102 10.95 -2.41 19.91
C GLY A 102 10.20 -1.57 18.87
N SER A 103 10.57 -1.75 17.60
CA SER A 103 9.97 -1.07 16.45
C SER A 103 9.31 -2.04 15.46
N THR A 104 9.42 -3.35 15.67
CA THR A 104 8.90 -4.35 14.73
C THR A 104 7.48 -4.79 15.07
N ILE A 105 6.71 -5.10 14.03
CA ILE A 105 5.36 -5.68 14.12
C ILE A 105 5.25 -6.90 13.20
N GLN A 106 4.73 -8.00 13.74
CA GLN A 106 4.40 -9.19 12.96
C GLN A 106 3.10 -8.94 12.18
N VAL A 107 3.23 -8.73 10.86
CA VAL A 107 2.10 -8.41 9.98
C VAL A 107 1.48 -9.67 9.38
N TYR A 108 2.30 -10.66 9.04
CA TYR A 108 1.86 -11.94 8.46
C TYR A 108 2.17 -13.12 9.38
N THR A 109 1.42 -14.22 9.26
CA THR A 109 1.65 -15.42 10.09
C THR A 109 2.82 -16.27 9.63
N LEU A 110 3.22 -16.13 8.37
CA LEU A 110 4.37 -16.76 7.72
C LEU A 110 4.99 -15.75 6.76
N PRO A 111 6.29 -15.88 6.41
CA PRO A 111 6.93 -15.04 5.39
C PRO A 111 6.16 -15.05 4.07
N ILE A 112 5.89 -13.86 3.53
CA ILE A 112 5.23 -13.65 2.23
C ILE A 112 6.13 -12.79 1.36
N ASN A 113 6.11 -13.04 0.05
CA ASN A 113 6.83 -12.23 -0.92
C ASN A 113 6.43 -10.75 -0.81
N VAL A 114 7.45 -9.89 -0.87
CA VAL A 114 7.28 -8.44 -0.95
C VAL A 114 8.06 -7.85 -2.13
N ALA A 115 7.48 -6.82 -2.75
CA ALA A 115 8.14 -5.93 -3.69
C ALA A 115 8.46 -4.61 -2.97
N LYS A 116 9.66 -4.54 -2.38
CA LYS A 116 10.08 -3.46 -1.46
C LYS A 116 10.97 -2.45 -2.16
N ILE A 117 10.96 -1.19 -1.72
CA ILE A 117 11.61 -0.06 -2.41
C ILE A 117 12.91 0.34 -1.71
N TRP A 118 14.02 0.46 -2.44
CA TRP A 118 15.28 0.95 -1.92
C TRP A 118 15.19 2.45 -1.60
N LEU A 119 15.32 2.80 -0.32
CA LEU A 119 15.14 4.14 0.21
C LEU A 119 16.32 4.58 1.10
N SER A 120 17.56 4.26 0.72
CA SER A 120 18.76 4.72 1.46
C SER A 120 18.83 6.24 1.57
N THR A 121 18.26 6.93 0.59
CA THR A 121 17.92 8.35 0.63
C THR A 121 16.45 8.46 0.31
N VAL A 122 15.63 8.94 1.25
CA VAL A 122 14.19 9.08 1.02
C VAL A 122 13.94 10.26 0.08
N PRO A 123 13.34 10.05 -1.11
CA PRO A 123 13.01 11.14 -2.02
C PRO A 123 12.03 12.14 -1.42
N ALA A 124 12.04 13.37 -1.93
CA ALA A 124 11.07 14.37 -1.52
C ALA A 124 9.66 13.93 -1.94
N GLY A 125 8.68 14.05 -1.04
CA GLY A 125 7.30 13.60 -1.29
C GLY A 125 7.05 12.14 -0.91
N VAL A 126 8.08 11.37 -0.56
CA VAL A 126 7.93 9.98 -0.08
C VAL A 126 7.93 9.93 1.45
N ASP A 127 6.83 9.47 2.02
CA ASP A 127 6.72 9.04 3.40
C ASP A 127 7.20 7.59 3.55
N PHE A 128 8.34 7.40 4.19
CA PHE A 128 8.89 6.08 4.54
C PHE A 128 8.32 5.62 5.90
N LEU A 129 7.26 4.82 5.88
CA LEU A 129 6.49 4.51 7.10
C LEU A 129 6.94 3.21 7.78
N ALA A 130 7.22 2.18 7.00
CA ALA A 130 7.74 0.91 7.51
C ALA A 130 8.74 0.28 6.53
N ALA A 131 9.72 -0.43 7.08
CA ALA A 131 10.78 -1.10 6.34
C ALA A 131 10.72 -2.62 6.51
N ASP A 132 11.43 -3.32 5.63
CA ASP A 132 11.80 -4.72 5.85
C ASP A 132 12.64 -4.82 7.15
N SER A 133 12.18 -5.66 8.09
CA SER A 133 12.84 -5.89 9.37
C SER A 133 14.25 -6.49 9.27
N ALA A 134 14.55 -7.22 8.19
CA ALA A 134 15.86 -7.78 7.90
C ALA A 134 16.75 -6.83 7.07
N SER A 135 16.19 -5.78 6.46
CA SER A 135 16.92 -4.84 5.61
C SER A 135 16.27 -3.46 5.63
N THR A 136 16.61 -2.69 6.65
CA THR A 136 15.87 -1.49 7.07
C THR A 136 15.90 -0.29 6.11
N ASP A 137 16.69 -0.37 5.04
CA ASP A 137 16.73 0.63 3.97
C ASP A 137 15.71 0.34 2.87
N TYR A 138 14.98 -0.78 2.93
CA TYR A 138 13.93 -1.10 1.99
C TYR A 138 12.54 -0.83 2.58
N GLY A 139 11.79 0.08 1.95
CA GLY A 139 10.41 0.40 2.29
C GLY A 139 9.43 -0.70 1.91
N VAL A 140 8.58 -1.08 2.86
CA VAL A 140 7.49 -2.05 2.70
C VAL A 140 6.10 -1.43 2.87
N VAL A 141 6.04 -0.25 3.50
CA VAL A 141 4.89 0.65 3.47
C VAL A 141 5.41 2.06 3.20
N THR A 142 5.05 2.59 2.04
CA THR A 142 5.45 3.93 1.59
C THR A 142 4.25 4.67 1.06
N ILE A 143 4.28 6.01 1.15
CA ILE A 143 3.30 6.88 0.49
C ILE A 143 4.06 7.93 -0.28
N GLU A 144 3.73 8.12 -1.54
CA GLU A 144 4.27 9.20 -2.37
C GLU A 144 3.16 10.22 -2.66
N ASP A 145 3.53 11.50 -2.61
CA ASP A 145 2.65 12.66 -2.81
C ASP A 145 1.36 12.62 -1.97
N GLY A 146 1.40 11.95 -0.82
CA GLY A 146 0.29 11.83 0.13
C GLY A 146 -0.91 11.01 -0.36
N ALA A 147 -0.92 10.54 -1.62
CA ALA A 147 -2.09 9.92 -2.25
C ALA A 147 -1.80 8.58 -2.93
N TYR A 148 -0.54 8.14 -2.98
CA TYR A 148 -0.14 6.89 -3.63
C TYR A 148 0.61 6.00 -2.63
N MET A 149 -0.07 5.00 -2.08
CA MET A 149 0.52 4.08 -1.11
C MET A 149 0.92 2.76 -1.77
N LEU A 150 2.18 2.36 -1.58
CA LEU A 150 2.58 0.98 -1.82
C LEU A 150 2.51 0.20 -0.51
N TRP A 151 1.70 -0.86 -0.51
CA TRP A 151 1.75 -1.94 0.47
C TRP A 151 2.50 -3.10 -0.16
N SER A 152 3.79 -3.26 0.14
CA SER A 152 4.69 -4.08 -0.67
C SER A 152 4.40 -5.58 -0.67
N SER A 153 3.53 -6.10 0.19
CA SER A 153 3.29 -7.55 0.29
C SER A 153 2.17 -8.05 -0.63
N ASP A 154 2.40 -9.23 -1.21
CA ASP A 154 1.41 -9.99 -1.98
C ASP A 154 0.39 -10.73 -1.09
N GLY A 155 0.57 -10.67 0.24
CA GLY A 155 -0.22 -11.46 1.18
C GLY A 155 -1.66 -10.97 1.30
N THR A 156 -2.58 -11.92 1.42
CA THR A 156 -4.01 -11.66 1.55
C THR A 156 -4.41 -11.40 3.01
N PRO A 157 -5.62 -10.87 3.27
CA PRO A 157 -6.12 -10.77 4.63
C PRO A 157 -6.20 -12.10 5.39
N SER A 158 -6.24 -13.26 4.72
CA SER A 158 -6.18 -14.56 5.43
C SER A 158 -4.79 -14.86 6.00
N ASP A 159 -3.73 -14.32 5.39
CA ASP A 159 -2.34 -14.56 5.76
C ASP A 159 -1.87 -13.61 6.89
N MET A 160 -2.62 -12.52 7.10
CA MET A 160 -2.29 -11.50 8.10
C MET A 160 -2.61 -11.95 9.54
N THR A 161 -1.76 -11.53 10.47
CA THR A 161 -2.05 -11.55 11.92
C THR A 161 -3.20 -10.60 12.25
N ALA A 162 -3.67 -10.58 13.50
CA ALA A 162 -4.64 -9.58 13.95
C ALA A 162 -4.08 -8.15 13.81
N ILE A 163 -2.83 -7.94 14.24
CA ILE A 163 -2.13 -6.65 14.14
C ILE A 163 -1.95 -6.23 12.67
N GLY A 164 -1.58 -7.17 11.80
CA GLY A 164 -1.44 -6.89 10.36
C GLY A 164 -2.76 -6.45 9.71
N LYS A 165 -3.89 -7.09 10.09
CA LYS A 165 -5.23 -6.68 9.64
C LYS A 165 -5.58 -5.28 10.11
N ASP A 166 -5.30 -4.97 11.38
CA ASP A 166 -5.58 -3.66 11.95
C ASP A 166 -4.73 -2.58 11.26
N LEU A 167 -3.43 -2.83 11.04
CA LEU A 167 -2.57 -1.91 10.28
C LEU A 167 -3.08 -1.71 8.85
N PHE A 168 -3.45 -2.78 8.15
CA PHE A 168 -3.98 -2.66 6.78
C PHE A 168 -5.29 -1.86 6.75
N VAL A 169 -6.19 -2.06 7.72
CA VAL A 169 -7.42 -1.26 7.86
C VAL A 169 -7.12 0.19 8.16
N ASN A 170 -6.13 0.48 9.02
CA ASN A 170 -5.66 1.83 9.28
C ASN A 170 -5.12 2.50 8.02
N SER A 171 -4.30 1.78 7.24
CA SER A 171 -3.78 2.25 5.95
C SER A 171 -4.90 2.58 4.96
N VAL A 172 -5.87 1.67 4.76
CA VAL A 172 -7.03 1.93 3.90
C VAL A 172 -7.85 3.12 4.39
N THR A 173 -8.07 3.22 5.71
CA THR A 173 -8.81 4.34 6.31
C THR A 173 -8.09 5.66 6.06
N TYR A 174 -6.78 5.71 6.29
CA TYR A 174 -5.96 6.88 6.02
C TYR A 174 -6.06 7.28 4.55
N MET A 175 -5.84 6.35 3.62
CA MET A 175 -5.83 6.63 2.19
C MET A 175 -7.19 7.10 1.68
N SER A 176 -8.30 6.57 2.21
CA SER A 176 -9.66 7.00 1.83
C SER A 176 -10.02 8.44 2.20
N LEU A 177 -9.18 9.11 2.98
CA LEU A 177 -9.37 10.50 3.39
C LEU A 177 -8.46 11.47 2.63
N GLN A 178 -7.59 10.96 1.76
CA GLN A 178 -6.61 11.77 1.02
C GLN A 178 -7.20 12.31 -0.29
N THR A 179 -6.56 13.36 -0.79
CA THR A 179 -6.86 13.96 -2.10
C THR A 179 -5.56 14.01 -2.91
N PRO A 180 -5.53 13.42 -4.11
CA PRO A 180 -4.39 13.54 -5.03
C PRO A 180 -4.13 14.98 -5.50
#